data_AF-A0AAN8JLV7-F1
#
_entry.id   AF-A0AAN8JLV7-F1
#
_cell.length_a   1.000
_cell.length_b   1.000
_cell.length_c   1.000
_cell.angle_alpha   90.00
_cell.angle_beta   90.00
_cell.angle_gamma   90.00
#
_symmetry.space_group_name_H-M   'P 1'
#
loop_
_entity.id
_entity.type
_entity.pdbx_description
1 polymer ?
#
loop_
_entity_poly.entity_id
_entity_poly.type
_entity_poly.pdbx_seq_one_letter_code
_entity_poly.pdbx_strand_id
1 'polypeptide(L)'
;MWLLLLLGCLSVRGMDVPITKHYKGGFKAEFCEPITKDLKTWRGHLIFDRHIDSLDVYKAELAQTLGGGTEFILTPTKGHFEVHTGEKVCLHFIAHVQGDVLARVQFYIEGMDGDNIHTIVTSKPDPSGILWHKNDFSTKDPTDGFSKLSKGHFDEDSLSVVPDPAGGSGKVMKVFIQKGHYVKIRGKRGAQFYTQSVYPHESMTLSYDVYFNKGMDFVLGGKLPGLYGGATNCTGGRHSDACLTTRFMWRFNGEGEIYTYMPDPSKQKAHFCDQPYIICDPTYGISLGNGTWSFKTGRWENIAQHIHLNTPGKLDGYAKVWYNGKKVYEIKNVNFRNHDNIHLKGLFFSVFFGGGQEIWAPTGDSSIYFKNFIVSTKEESPPHLIG
;
A
#
# COMPACT_ATOMS: atom_id res chain seq x y z
N MET A 1 -37.74 10.45 -33.64
CA MET A 1 -37.19 11.23 -32.52
C MET A 1 -37.36 10.41 -31.25
N TRP A 2 -36.39 9.55 -30.95
CA TRP A 2 -36.37 8.77 -29.71
C TRP A 2 -35.12 9.19 -28.93
N LEU A 3 -35.37 9.91 -27.84
CA LEU A 3 -34.35 10.43 -26.94
C LEU A 3 -33.86 9.25 -26.08
N LEU A 4 -32.68 8.71 -26.37
CA LEU A 4 -31.97 7.81 -25.46
C LEU A 4 -31.35 8.67 -24.35
N LEU A 5 -32.04 8.76 -23.22
CA LEU A 5 -31.46 9.22 -21.97
C LEU A 5 -30.38 8.23 -21.54
N LEU A 6 -29.12 8.56 -21.78
CA LEU A 6 -27.99 7.98 -21.09
C LEU A 6 -28.09 8.36 -19.61
N LEU A 7 -28.69 7.47 -18.80
CA LEU A 7 -28.51 7.52 -17.35
C LEU A 7 -27.03 7.25 -17.07
N GLY A 8 -26.28 8.29 -16.74
CA GLY A 8 -24.94 8.18 -16.17
C GLY A 8 -25.04 7.39 -14.86
N CYS A 9 -24.39 6.22 -14.81
CA CYS A 9 -24.24 5.45 -13.59
C CYS A 9 -23.21 6.19 -12.71
N LEU A 10 -23.69 7.09 -11.86
CA LEU A 10 -22.92 7.71 -10.79
C LEU A 10 -22.54 6.59 -9.80
N SER A 11 -21.28 6.15 -9.82
CA SER A 11 -20.77 5.16 -8.86
C SER A 11 -20.66 5.82 -7.49
N VAL A 12 -21.57 5.48 -6.58
CA VAL A 12 -21.49 5.92 -5.19
C VAL A 12 -20.44 5.08 -4.46
N ARG A 13 -19.47 5.73 -3.77
CA ARG A 13 -18.31 5.08 -3.14
C ARG A 13 -18.51 4.92 -1.64
N GLY A 14 -18.20 3.75 -1.09
CA GLY A 14 -18.35 3.43 0.35
C GLY A 14 -17.08 2.94 1.04
N MET A 15 -17.06 3.04 2.37
CA MET A 15 -16.03 2.48 3.25
C MET A 15 -15.99 0.95 3.11
N ASP A 16 -14.81 0.34 3.20
CA ASP A 16 -14.73 -1.12 3.32
C ASP A 16 -15.14 -1.55 4.73
N VAL A 17 -16.03 -2.53 4.80
CA VAL A 17 -16.54 -3.05 6.07
C VAL A 17 -15.70 -4.24 6.52
N PRO A 18 -15.01 -4.15 7.68
CA PRO A 18 -14.20 -5.26 8.19
C PRO A 18 -15.09 -6.42 8.68
N ILE A 19 -14.83 -7.61 8.17
CA ILE A 19 -15.44 -8.84 8.67
C ILE A 19 -14.77 -9.22 9.99
N THR A 20 -15.56 -9.29 11.06
CA THR A 20 -15.07 -9.58 12.41
C THR A 20 -15.07 -11.07 12.73
N LYS A 21 -15.89 -11.86 12.03
CA LYS A 21 -15.92 -13.33 12.17
C LYS A 21 -16.46 -13.98 10.90
N HIS A 22 -15.87 -15.10 10.49
CA HIS A 22 -16.31 -15.91 9.36
C HIS A 22 -16.51 -17.37 9.80
N TYR A 23 -17.49 -18.05 9.20
CA TYR A 23 -17.77 -19.46 9.43
C TYR A 23 -18.49 -20.05 8.22
N LYS A 24 -18.50 -21.37 8.11
CA LYS A 24 -19.27 -22.05 7.07
C LYS A 24 -20.75 -21.67 7.18
N GLY A 25 -21.29 -21.06 6.14
CA GLY A 25 -22.67 -20.58 6.08
C GLY A 25 -22.83 -19.06 6.29
N GLY A 26 -21.77 -18.31 6.62
CA GLY A 26 -21.93 -16.87 6.87
C GLY A 26 -20.74 -16.13 7.45
N PHE A 27 -20.93 -14.84 7.68
CA PHE A 27 -19.96 -13.99 8.34
C PHE A 27 -20.62 -12.84 9.08
N LYS A 28 -19.94 -12.31 10.10
CA LYS A 28 -20.35 -11.16 10.91
C LYS A 28 -19.44 -9.98 10.62
N ALA A 29 -20.01 -8.78 10.53
CA ALA A 29 -19.27 -7.53 10.50
C ALA A 29 -19.79 -6.55 11.55
N GLU A 30 -18.88 -5.77 12.13
CA GLU A 30 -19.21 -4.73 13.10
C GLU A 30 -18.28 -3.54 12.85
N PHE A 31 -18.85 -2.38 12.56
CA PHE A 31 -18.11 -1.21 12.11
C PHE A 31 -18.84 0.09 12.42
N CYS A 32 -18.13 1.21 12.31
CA CYS A 32 -18.71 2.55 12.46
C CYS A 32 -18.19 3.47 11.36
N GLU A 33 -19.10 4.17 10.70
CA GLU A 33 -18.78 5.21 9.72
C GLU A 33 -18.89 6.60 10.37
N PRO A 34 -17.83 7.42 10.37
CA PRO A 34 -17.89 8.80 10.84
C PRO A 34 -18.80 9.66 9.97
N ILE A 35 -19.60 10.52 10.60
CA ILE A 35 -20.49 11.45 9.93
C ILE A 35 -19.75 12.76 9.68
N THR A 36 -19.63 13.15 8.40
CA THR A 36 -18.91 14.39 7.99
C THR A 36 -19.84 15.57 7.73
N LYS A 37 -21.16 15.31 7.66
CA LYS A 37 -22.21 16.30 7.39
C LYS A 37 -23.45 15.95 8.20
N ASP A 38 -24.18 16.98 8.64
CA ASP A 38 -25.44 16.79 9.35
C ASP A 38 -26.51 16.19 8.42
N LEU A 39 -27.14 15.11 8.88
CA LEU A 39 -28.19 14.39 8.15
C LEU A 39 -29.45 14.31 9.02
N LYS A 40 -30.59 14.76 8.47
CA LYS A 40 -31.91 14.64 9.15
C LYS A 40 -32.47 13.22 9.11
N THR A 41 -31.98 12.42 8.18
CA THR A 41 -32.21 11.00 8.03
C THR A 41 -31.06 10.44 7.20
N TRP A 42 -30.79 9.15 7.28
CA TRP A 42 -29.73 8.52 6.49
C TRP A 42 -30.24 7.27 5.78
N ARG A 43 -29.67 7.01 4.61
CA ARG A 43 -29.90 5.80 3.83
C ARG A 43 -28.54 5.20 3.50
N GLY A 44 -28.26 4.05 4.12
CA GLY A 44 -26.98 3.37 4.03
C GLY A 44 -27.03 2.22 3.03
N HIS A 45 -25.96 2.00 2.27
CA HIS A 45 -25.89 0.93 1.28
C HIS A 45 -24.77 -0.02 1.64
N LEU A 46 -25.11 -1.28 1.90
CA LEU A 46 -24.15 -2.38 1.95
C LEU A 46 -24.03 -3.02 0.57
N ILE A 47 -22.87 -2.93 -0.05
CA ILE A 47 -22.60 -3.48 -1.38
C ILE A 47 -21.62 -4.64 -1.25
N PHE A 48 -22.03 -5.81 -1.72
CA PHE A 48 -21.24 -7.04 -1.67
C PHE A 48 -20.66 -7.36 -3.04
N ASP A 49 -19.44 -7.92 -3.05
CA ASP A 49 -18.77 -8.34 -4.28
C ASP A 49 -19.32 -9.65 -4.88
N ARG A 50 -20.30 -10.25 -4.20
CA ARG A 50 -20.99 -11.49 -4.57
C ARG A 50 -22.35 -11.55 -3.91
N HIS A 51 -23.15 -12.52 -4.37
CA HIS A 51 -24.47 -12.79 -3.81
C HIS A 51 -24.40 -13.14 -2.31
N ILE A 52 -25.30 -12.55 -1.54
CA ILE A 52 -25.59 -12.88 -0.15
C ILE A 52 -27.07 -13.28 -0.06
N ASP A 53 -27.34 -14.40 0.61
CA ASP A 53 -28.70 -14.97 0.66
C ASP A 53 -29.62 -14.10 1.52
N SER A 54 -29.11 -13.63 2.68
CA SER A 54 -29.83 -12.71 3.58
C SER A 54 -28.90 -12.01 4.57
N LEU A 55 -29.41 -10.92 5.17
CA LEU A 55 -28.75 -10.20 6.26
C LEU A 55 -29.64 -10.11 7.49
N ASP A 56 -29.08 -10.40 8.66
CA ASP A 56 -29.60 -9.95 9.94
C ASP A 56 -28.87 -8.68 10.35
N VAL A 57 -29.58 -7.55 10.40
CA VAL A 57 -29.00 -6.23 10.71
C VAL A 57 -29.45 -5.78 12.09
N TYR A 58 -28.50 -5.26 12.87
CA TYR A 58 -28.73 -4.74 14.21
C TYR A 58 -28.47 -3.23 14.23
N LYS A 59 -29.36 -2.49 14.92
CA LYS A 59 -29.35 -1.01 15.04
C LYS A 59 -29.70 -0.23 13.76
N ALA A 60 -30.19 -0.93 12.75
CA ALA A 60 -30.78 -0.36 11.54
C ALA A 60 -31.88 -1.28 11.02
N GLU A 61 -32.71 -0.77 10.14
CA GLU A 61 -33.78 -1.51 9.47
C GLU A 61 -33.37 -1.82 8.03
N LEU A 62 -33.55 -3.07 7.59
CA LEU A 62 -33.37 -3.45 6.19
C LEU A 62 -34.57 -2.96 5.39
N ALA A 63 -34.36 -1.92 4.58
CA ALA A 63 -35.41 -1.30 3.78
C ALA A 63 -35.60 -1.99 2.42
N GLN A 64 -34.51 -2.42 1.77
CA GLN A 64 -34.57 -3.02 0.44
C GLN A 64 -33.37 -3.92 0.16
N THR A 65 -33.59 -4.97 -0.63
CA THR A 65 -32.53 -5.78 -1.25
C THR A 65 -32.54 -5.55 -2.75
N LEU A 66 -31.37 -5.26 -3.31
CA LEU A 66 -31.13 -4.95 -4.73
C LEU A 66 -30.11 -5.92 -5.33
N GLY A 67 -29.95 -5.87 -6.66
CA GLY A 67 -28.95 -6.65 -7.39
C GLY A 67 -29.07 -8.16 -7.23
N GLY A 68 -30.26 -8.64 -6.83
CA GLY A 68 -30.48 -10.04 -6.49
C GLY A 68 -29.62 -10.51 -5.32
N GLY A 69 -29.39 -9.70 -4.28
CA GLY A 69 -28.64 -10.09 -3.08
C GLY A 69 -27.21 -9.56 -3.01
N THR A 70 -26.79 -8.68 -3.92
CA THR A 70 -25.46 -8.03 -3.89
C THR A 70 -25.51 -6.64 -3.26
N GLU A 71 -26.68 -6.10 -2.95
CA GLU A 71 -26.83 -4.79 -2.33
C GLU A 71 -28.01 -4.78 -1.36
N PHE A 72 -27.80 -4.20 -0.18
CA PHE A 72 -28.80 -4.09 0.88
C PHE A 72 -28.84 -2.66 1.39
N ILE A 73 -30.04 -2.09 1.39
CA ILE A 73 -30.29 -0.71 1.78
C ILE A 73 -30.81 -0.68 3.21
N LEU A 74 -30.13 0.09 4.05
CA LEU A 74 -30.39 0.23 5.46
C LEU A 74 -30.92 1.63 5.77
N THR A 75 -31.86 1.71 6.71
CA THR A 75 -32.41 2.96 7.23
C THR A 75 -32.32 2.98 8.76
N PRO A 76 -32.35 4.16 9.39
CA PRO A 76 -32.37 4.27 10.84
C PRO A 76 -33.57 3.55 11.44
N THR A 77 -33.37 2.95 12.62
CA THR A 77 -34.47 2.47 13.46
C THR A 77 -35.32 3.65 13.93
N LYS A 78 -36.63 3.45 14.07
CA LYS A 78 -37.58 4.47 14.54
C LYS A 78 -37.06 5.20 15.79
N GLY A 79 -36.87 6.52 15.68
CA GLY A 79 -36.39 7.39 16.76
C GLY A 79 -34.92 7.82 16.66
N HIS A 80 -34.13 7.27 15.72
CA HIS A 80 -32.69 7.54 15.57
C HIS A 80 -32.32 7.99 14.16
N PHE A 81 -33.08 8.93 13.61
CA PHE A 81 -32.96 9.36 12.21
C PHE A 81 -31.94 10.49 12.00
N GLU A 82 -31.81 11.43 12.95
CA GLU A 82 -30.85 12.53 12.80
C GLU A 82 -29.45 12.12 13.30
N VAL A 83 -28.41 12.49 12.54
CA VAL A 83 -27.01 12.35 12.92
C VAL A 83 -26.23 13.61 12.54
N HIS A 84 -25.28 14.02 13.38
CA HIS A 84 -24.53 15.26 13.24
C HIS A 84 -23.05 15.02 12.90
N THR A 85 -22.42 16.04 12.34
CA THR A 85 -21.00 16.05 12.02
C THR A 85 -20.15 15.73 13.26
N GLY A 86 -19.25 14.75 13.14
CA GLY A 86 -18.41 14.25 14.24
C GLY A 86 -19.00 13.05 14.99
N GLU A 87 -20.28 12.73 14.78
CA GLU A 87 -20.89 11.48 15.26
C GLU A 87 -20.52 10.29 14.37
N LYS A 88 -21.06 9.11 14.68
CA LYS A 88 -20.82 7.89 13.91
C LYS A 88 -22.12 7.09 13.75
N VAL A 89 -22.32 6.54 12.56
CA VAL A 89 -23.30 5.48 12.35
C VAL A 89 -22.59 4.14 12.51
N CYS A 90 -22.93 3.42 13.58
CA CYS A 90 -22.36 2.11 13.89
C CYS A 90 -23.34 0.99 13.54
N LEU A 91 -22.87 0.07 12.72
CA LEU A 91 -23.68 -1.04 12.21
C LEU A 91 -23.05 -2.37 12.60
N HIS A 92 -23.93 -3.35 12.80
CA HIS A 92 -23.59 -4.73 13.03
C HIS A 92 -24.54 -5.57 12.21
N PHE A 93 -24.00 -6.51 11.43
CA PHE A 93 -24.82 -7.46 10.71
C PHE A 93 -24.20 -8.86 10.67
N ILE A 94 -25.06 -9.84 10.43
CA ILE A 94 -24.70 -11.21 10.09
C ILE A 94 -25.20 -11.46 8.67
N ALA A 95 -24.29 -11.86 7.79
CA ALA A 95 -24.60 -12.29 6.43
C ALA A 95 -24.66 -13.81 6.36
N HIS A 96 -25.70 -14.32 5.72
CA HIS A 96 -25.87 -15.75 5.44
C HIS A 96 -25.55 -16.03 3.98
N VAL A 97 -24.71 -17.03 3.73
CA VAL A 97 -24.28 -17.43 2.39
C VAL A 97 -24.23 -18.95 2.27
N GLN A 98 -24.48 -19.49 1.09
CA GLN A 98 -24.28 -20.91 0.84
C GLN A 98 -22.77 -21.27 0.78
N GLY A 99 -22.34 -22.16 1.67
CA GLY A 99 -20.97 -22.69 1.68
C GLY A 99 -20.00 -21.89 2.57
N ASP A 100 -18.70 -22.04 2.32
CA ASP A 100 -17.64 -21.39 3.09
C ASP A 100 -17.04 -20.25 2.25
N VAL A 101 -17.77 -19.13 2.21
CA VAL A 101 -17.49 -18.01 1.30
C VAL A 101 -17.38 -16.71 2.08
N LEU A 102 -16.21 -16.08 2.00
CA LEU A 102 -15.98 -14.75 2.56
C LEU A 102 -16.20 -13.69 1.47
N ALA A 103 -17.26 -12.89 1.61
CA ALA A 103 -17.54 -11.78 0.70
C ALA A 103 -16.81 -10.50 1.14
N ARG A 104 -16.50 -9.64 0.17
CA ARG A 104 -16.12 -8.25 0.46
C ARG A 104 -17.37 -7.39 0.49
N VAL A 105 -17.39 -6.41 1.38
CA VAL A 105 -18.53 -5.52 1.61
C VAL A 105 -18.06 -4.08 1.74
N GLN A 106 -18.79 -3.18 1.09
CA GLN A 106 -18.63 -1.73 1.23
C GLN A 106 -19.89 -1.12 1.83
N PHE A 107 -19.73 -0.02 2.56
CA PHE A 107 -20.81 0.76 3.14
C PHE A 107 -20.72 2.23 2.76
N TYR A 108 -21.77 2.84 2.24
CA TYR A 108 -21.85 4.30 2.14
C TYR A 108 -23.19 4.82 2.63
N ILE A 109 -23.26 6.12 2.93
CA ILE A 109 -24.51 6.81 3.24
C ILE A 109 -24.79 7.85 2.16
N GLU A 110 -26.00 7.86 1.60
CA GLU A 110 -26.44 8.86 0.62
C GLU A 110 -26.25 10.28 1.17
N GLY A 111 -25.68 11.17 0.35
CA GLY A 111 -25.52 12.59 0.70
C GLY A 111 -24.35 12.95 1.62
N MET A 112 -23.54 11.98 2.08
CA MET A 112 -22.24 12.26 2.72
C MET A 112 -21.17 12.67 1.69
N ASP A 113 -20.04 13.23 2.15
CA ASP A 113 -18.94 13.73 1.30
C ASP A 113 -18.28 12.63 0.46
N GLY A 114 -18.91 12.31 -0.67
CA GLY A 114 -18.43 11.37 -1.68
C GLY A 114 -17.49 11.97 -2.73
N ASP A 115 -16.85 13.12 -2.48
CA ASP A 115 -15.92 13.76 -3.45
C ASP A 115 -14.43 13.70 -3.07
N ASN A 116 -14.06 13.03 -1.97
CA ASN A 116 -12.66 12.72 -1.69
C ASN A 116 -12.32 11.26 -2.03
N ILE A 117 -11.51 11.16 -3.08
CA ILE A 117 -11.15 10.01 -3.90
C ILE A 117 -10.48 8.86 -3.09
N HIS A 118 -11.25 7.81 -2.78
CA HIS A 118 -10.73 6.43 -2.78
C HIS A 118 -11.09 5.80 -4.12
N THR A 119 -10.19 5.85 -5.10
CA THR A 119 -10.40 5.12 -6.37
C THR A 119 -9.97 3.68 -6.16
N ILE A 120 -10.91 2.73 -6.17
CA ILE A 120 -10.61 1.34 -6.52
C ILE A 120 -11.57 0.92 -7.63
N VAL A 121 -10.94 0.42 -8.69
CA VAL A 121 -11.54 -0.13 -9.90
C VAL A 121 -12.37 -1.36 -9.53
N THR A 122 -13.68 -1.30 -9.76
CA THR A 122 -14.56 -2.48 -9.83
C THR A 122 -14.29 -3.19 -11.16
N SER A 123 -13.19 -3.92 -11.25
CA SER A 123 -13.04 -4.97 -12.25
C SER A 123 -13.03 -6.32 -11.54
N LYS A 124 -13.58 -7.34 -12.20
CA LYS A 124 -13.25 -8.75 -11.94
C LYS A 124 -11.73 -8.89 -11.70
N PRO A 125 -11.25 -9.90 -10.93
CA PRO A 125 -9.81 -10.14 -10.78
C PRO A 125 -9.15 -9.97 -12.13
N ASP A 126 -8.32 -8.94 -12.28
CA ASP A 126 -7.69 -8.67 -13.56
C ASP A 126 -6.91 -9.95 -13.89
N PRO A 127 -7.18 -10.64 -15.01
CA PRO A 127 -6.39 -11.82 -15.38
C PRO A 127 -4.91 -11.47 -15.54
N SER A 128 -4.56 -10.18 -15.67
CA SER A 128 -3.20 -9.69 -15.61
C SER A 128 -2.59 -9.76 -14.20
N GLY A 129 -3.35 -9.89 -13.13
CA GLY A 129 -2.87 -9.84 -11.74
C GLY A 129 -2.35 -8.47 -11.29
N ILE A 130 -2.51 -7.41 -12.08
CA ILE A 130 -2.17 -6.04 -11.67
C ILE A 130 -3.26 -5.51 -10.72
N LEU A 131 -2.83 -5.00 -9.57
CA LEU A 131 -3.70 -4.46 -8.53
C LEU A 131 -3.77 -2.93 -8.59
N TRP A 132 -2.65 -2.28 -8.90
CA TRP A 132 -2.55 -0.84 -9.07
C TRP A 132 -1.32 -0.50 -9.92
N HIS A 133 -1.36 0.61 -10.64
CA HIS A 133 -0.20 1.13 -11.36
C HIS A 133 -0.22 2.65 -11.48
N LYS A 134 0.96 3.26 -11.64
CA LYS A 134 1.16 4.68 -11.90
C LYS A 134 2.33 4.88 -12.85
N ASN A 135 1.99 5.18 -14.11
CA ASN A 135 2.96 5.32 -15.20
C ASN A 135 3.01 6.76 -15.74
N ASP A 136 1.90 7.49 -15.65
CA ASP A 136 1.78 8.85 -16.13
C ASP A 136 1.97 9.88 -15.00
N PHE A 137 2.78 10.90 -15.23
CA PHE A 137 2.95 12.08 -14.37
C PHE A 137 2.59 13.36 -15.13
N SER A 138 1.41 13.40 -15.74
CA SER A 138 0.94 14.54 -16.54
C SER A 138 0.58 15.78 -15.71
N THR A 139 0.10 15.57 -14.49
CA THR A 139 -0.28 16.63 -13.54
C THR A 139 0.94 17.29 -12.89
N LYS A 140 0.74 18.45 -12.24
CA LYS A 140 1.81 19.09 -11.45
C LYS A 140 1.98 18.46 -10.07
N ASP A 141 1.00 17.72 -9.57
CA ASP A 141 1.06 17.04 -8.28
C ASP A 141 1.80 15.69 -8.44
N PRO A 142 3.02 15.55 -7.89
CA PRO A 142 3.77 14.31 -7.98
C PRO A 142 3.07 13.14 -7.26
N THR A 143 2.18 13.42 -6.30
CA THR A 143 1.47 12.40 -5.51
C THR A 143 0.09 12.04 -6.05
N ASP A 144 -0.32 12.62 -7.17
CA ASP A 144 -1.56 12.28 -7.85
C ASP A 144 -1.64 10.78 -8.18
N GLY A 145 -2.77 10.15 -7.87
CA GLY A 145 -2.99 8.71 -8.09
C GLY A 145 -2.35 7.76 -7.06
N PHE A 146 -1.59 8.27 -6.08
CA PHE A 146 -0.98 7.43 -5.04
C PHE A 146 -1.90 7.11 -3.86
N SER A 147 -3.10 7.66 -3.73
CA SER A 147 -4.00 7.42 -2.57
C SER A 147 -3.28 7.53 -1.22
N LYS A 148 -2.64 8.69 -1.01
CA LYS A 148 -1.75 8.97 0.12
C LYS A 148 -2.49 8.99 1.46
N LEU A 149 -1.92 8.35 2.49
CA LEU A 149 -2.45 8.43 3.86
C LEU A 149 -2.19 9.80 4.50
N SER A 150 -3.12 10.24 5.36
CA SER A 150 -3.06 11.54 6.06
C SER A 150 -1.95 11.66 7.11
N LYS A 151 -1.31 10.55 7.51
CA LYS A 151 -0.24 10.51 8.50
C LYS A 151 1.00 9.78 7.97
N GLY A 152 2.14 10.02 8.61
CA GLY A 152 3.39 9.32 8.30
C GLY A 152 4.08 9.80 7.02
N HIS A 153 3.77 11.03 6.57
CA HIS A 153 4.34 11.64 5.39
C HIS A 153 5.23 12.85 5.70
N PHE A 154 6.18 13.12 4.81
CA PHE A 154 6.88 14.39 4.68
C PHE A 154 7.35 14.55 3.23
N ASP A 155 7.58 15.79 2.81
CA ASP A 155 8.12 16.08 1.48
C ASP A 155 9.16 17.20 1.59
N GLU A 156 8.80 18.30 2.28
CA GLU A 156 9.73 19.41 2.55
C GLU A 156 10.30 20.01 1.24
N ASP A 157 9.43 20.17 0.24
CA ASP A 157 9.72 20.68 -1.11
C ASP A 157 10.72 19.82 -1.91
N SER A 158 10.73 18.50 -1.67
CA SER A 158 11.61 17.56 -2.36
C SER A 158 10.97 17.00 -3.64
N LEU A 159 9.65 16.84 -3.66
CA LEU A 159 8.92 16.22 -4.76
C LEU A 159 8.57 17.24 -5.85
N SER A 160 8.75 16.82 -7.10
CA SER A 160 8.30 17.57 -8.27
C SER A 160 8.03 16.63 -9.44
N VAL A 161 7.27 17.12 -10.42
CA VAL A 161 7.10 16.46 -11.71
C VAL A 161 7.97 17.19 -12.73
N VAL A 162 8.83 16.44 -13.43
CA VAL A 162 9.82 16.98 -14.38
C VAL A 162 9.87 16.15 -15.67
N PRO A 163 10.43 16.68 -16.78
CA PRO A 163 10.73 15.88 -17.96
C PRO A 163 11.64 14.69 -17.64
N ASP A 164 11.51 13.61 -18.41
CA ASP A 164 12.36 12.41 -18.25
C ASP A 164 13.86 12.77 -18.37
N PRO A 165 14.70 12.49 -17.35
CA PRO A 165 16.12 12.82 -17.35
C PRO A 165 16.94 12.06 -18.41
N ALA A 166 16.40 10.99 -18.98
CA ALA A 166 17.02 10.24 -20.08
C ALA A 166 16.63 10.76 -21.47
N GLY A 167 15.85 11.84 -21.57
CA GLY A 167 15.40 12.41 -22.85
C GLY A 167 14.13 11.79 -23.43
N GLY A 168 13.40 11.00 -22.63
CA GLY A 168 12.07 10.49 -23.01
C GLY A 168 11.03 11.61 -23.13
N SER A 169 9.97 11.38 -23.91
CA SER A 169 8.89 12.36 -24.14
C SER A 169 7.93 12.54 -22.96
N GLY A 170 8.02 11.66 -21.95
CA GLY A 170 7.16 11.67 -20.76
C GLY A 170 7.67 12.56 -19.63
N LYS A 171 6.82 12.70 -18.62
CA LYS A 171 7.16 13.30 -17.32
C LYS A 171 7.32 12.21 -16.27
N VAL A 172 8.12 12.50 -15.24
CA VAL A 172 8.45 11.57 -14.16
C VAL A 172 8.41 12.28 -12.81
N MET A 173 8.24 11.50 -11.74
CA MET A 173 8.45 12.00 -10.39
C MET A 173 9.95 12.21 -10.15
N LYS A 174 10.32 13.35 -9.58
CA LYS A 174 11.66 13.65 -9.07
C LYS A 174 11.59 13.84 -7.56
N VAL A 175 12.52 13.21 -6.84
CA VAL A 175 12.87 13.51 -5.46
C VAL A 175 14.20 14.24 -5.46
N PHE A 176 14.20 15.50 -5.05
CA PHE A 176 15.40 16.29 -4.82
C PHE A 176 15.86 16.15 -3.37
N ILE A 177 17.18 15.97 -3.17
CA ILE A 177 17.79 15.95 -1.84
C ILE A 177 18.96 16.92 -1.86
N GLN A 178 18.91 17.93 -0.99
CA GLN A 178 19.95 18.95 -0.89
C GLN A 178 21.26 18.36 -0.33
N LYS A 179 22.40 18.83 -0.84
CA LYS A 179 23.73 18.51 -0.27
C LYS A 179 23.72 18.68 1.25
N GLY A 180 24.24 17.68 1.98
CA GLY A 180 24.29 17.72 3.45
C GLY A 180 23.00 17.28 4.15
N HIS A 181 21.89 17.12 3.43
CA HIS A 181 20.60 16.79 4.04
C HIS A 181 20.35 15.28 4.08
N TYR A 182 20.35 14.74 5.29
CA TYR A 182 19.96 13.36 5.62
C TYR A 182 18.74 13.37 6.55
N VAL A 183 18.24 12.20 6.94
CA VAL A 183 16.97 12.06 7.69
C VAL A 183 16.82 12.94 8.94
N LYS A 184 17.91 13.39 9.59
CA LYS A 184 17.85 14.30 10.76
C LYS A 184 17.86 15.79 10.44
N ILE A 185 18.22 16.18 9.22
CA ILE A 185 18.25 17.58 8.76
C ILE A 185 16.93 17.88 8.03
N ARG A 186 16.24 18.95 8.41
CA ARG A 186 14.94 19.36 7.82
C ARG A 186 15.15 20.22 6.57
N GLY A 187 14.13 20.21 5.70
CA GLY A 187 14.11 20.88 4.39
C GLY A 187 14.72 19.97 3.33
N LYS A 188 14.09 19.80 2.17
CA LYS A 188 14.65 19.14 0.96
C LYS A 188 15.48 17.89 1.24
N ARG A 189 15.04 17.05 2.17
CA ARG A 189 15.76 15.85 2.63
C ARG A 189 15.28 14.57 1.93
N GLY A 190 14.46 14.75 0.89
CA GLY A 190 13.69 13.70 0.26
C GLY A 190 12.26 13.65 0.79
N ALA A 191 11.54 12.59 0.47
CA ALA A 191 10.11 12.50 0.74
C ALA A 191 9.69 11.11 1.20
N GLN A 192 8.59 11.06 1.91
CA GLN A 192 8.00 9.83 2.37
C GLN A 192 6.48 9.94 2.46
N PHE A 193 5.77 8.87 2.13
CA PHE A 193 4.36 8.70 2.41
C PHE A 193 3.94 7.24 2.28
N TYR A 194 2.88 6.87 2.99
CA TYR A 194 2.21 5.58 2.82
C TYR A 194 1.05 5.72 1.85
N THR A 195 0.77 4.66 1.11
CA THR A 195 -0.40 4.58 0.23
C THR A 195 -1.39 3.52 0.69
N GLN A 196 -2.67 3.70 0.38
CA GLN A 196 -3.64 2.62 0.42
C GLN A 196 -4.26 2.49 -0.97
N SER A 197 -3.43 2.05 -1.91
CA SER A 197 -3.77 1.96 -3.34
C SER A 197 -4.40 0.61 -3.73
N VAL A 198 -4.35 -0.37 -2.82
CA VAL A 198 -4.79 -1.75 -3.04
C VAL A 198 -5.46 -2.31 -1.79
N TYR A 199 -6.24 -3.37 -1.96
CA TYR A 199 -6.76 -4.14 -0.83
C TYR A 199 -5.63 -4.87 -0.08
N PRO A 200 -5.84 -5.25 1.19
CA PRO A 200 -4.89 -6.07 1.90
C PRO A 200 -4.67 -7.43 1.22
N HIS A 201 -3.42 -7.84 1.02
CA HIS A 201 -3.05 -9.13 0.43
C HIS A 201 -2.03 -9.88 1.27
N GLU A 202 -2.05 -11.21 1.16
CA GLU A 202 -1.05 -12.11 1.76
C GLU A 202 0.27 -12.11 0.97
N SER A 203 0.19 -11.83 -0.32
CA SER A 203 1.34 -11.75 -1.20
C SER A 203 1.21 -10.56 -2.14
N MET A 204 2.30 -9.84 -2.37
CA MET A 204 2.28 -8.67 -3.24
C MET A 204 3.64 -8.46 -3.89
N THR A 205 3.60 -8.04 -5.14
CA THR A 205 4.77 -7.62 -5.92
C THR A 205 4.69 -6.12 -6.15
N LEU A 206 5.77 -5.42 -5.80
CA LEU A 206 6.00 -4.03 -6.18
C LEU A 206 7.11 -3.99 -7.23
N SER A 207 6.87 -3.28 -8.33
CA SER A 207 7.83 -2.99 -9.40
C SER A 207 7.82 -1.48 -9.69
N TYR A 208 8.98 -0.89 -9.95
CA TYR A 208 9.09 0.48 -10.45
C TYR A 208 10.43 0.70 -11.15
N ASP A 209 10.48 1.74 -11.98
CA ASP A 209 11.72 2.21 -12.57
C ASP A 209 12.30 3.35 -11.74
N VAL A 210 13.61 3.29 -11.52
CA VAL A 210 14.37 4.29 -10.78
C VAL A 210 15.55 4.78 -11.62
N TYR A 211 15.80 6.08 -11.57
CA TYR A 211 16.97 6.71 -12.17
C TYR A 211 17.68 7.51 -11.09
N PHE A 212 18.94 7.18 -10.82
CA PHE A 212 19.81 8.03 -10.02
C PHE A 212 20.52 9.02 -10.93
N ASN A 213 20.60 10.31 -10.55
CA ASN A 213 21.32 11.33 -11.31
C ASN A 213 22.70 10.81 -11.76
N LYS A 214 23.14 11.15 -12.98
CA LYS A 214 24.45 10.74 -13.50
C LYS A 214 25.57 11.28 -12.60
N GLY A 215 26.35 10.38 -12.01
CA GLY A 215 27.44 10.74 -11.11
C GLY A 215 27.02 11.04 -9.68
N MET A 216 25.76 10.77 -9.31
CA MET A 216 25.30 10.87 -7.92
C MET A 216 26.17 10.00 -7.00
N ASP A 217 26.67 10.57 -5.92
CA ASP A 217 27.38 9.86 -4.86
C ASP A 217 26.37 9.13 -3.96
N PHE A 218 26.48 7.80 -3.88
CA PHE A 218 25.61 6.98 -3.03
C PHE A 218 25.95 7.11 -1.54
N VAL A 219 27.15 7.59 -1.20
CA VAL A 219 27.67 7.70 0.17
C VAL A 219 27.50 6.35 0.90
N LEU A 220 26.94 6.32 2.11
CA LEU A 220 26.72 5.09 2.88
C LEU A 220 25.36 4.45 2.57
N GLY A 221 24.45 5.18 1.92
CA GLY A 221 23.15 4.67 1.55
C GLY A 221 21.97 5.57 1.88
N GLY A 222 20.80 5.07 1.50
CA GLY A 222 19.52 5.73 1.69
C GLY A 222 18.36 4.81 1.36
N LYS A 223 17.14 5.32 1.52
CA LYS A 223 15.90 4.53 1.48
C LYS A 223 15.25 4.68 0.12
N LEU A 224 14.58 3.63 -0.34
CA LEU A 224 13.79 3.59 -1.55
C LEU A 224 12.39 3.03 -1.26
N PRO A 225 11.41 3.25 -2.16
CA PRO A 225 10.07 2.73 -1.99
C PRO A 225 10.06 1.20 -1.84
N GLY A 226 9.18 0.70 -0.98
CA GLY A 226 8.89 -0.74 -0.84
C GLY A 226 7.49 -0.99 -0.33
N LEU A 227 7.18 -2.22 0.11
CA LEU A 227 5.86 -2.55 0.60
C LEU A 227 5.74 -2.30 2.11
N TYR A 228 4.50 -2.19 2.59
CA TYR A 228 4.18 -2.20 4.02
C TYR A 228 2.88 -2.96 4.31
N GLY A 229 2.69 -3.33 5.57
CA GLY A 229 1.47 -3.97 6.04
C GLY A 229 1.15 -3.63 7.50
N GLY A 230 -0.09 -3.85 7.89
CA GLY A 230 -0.59 -3.51 9.23
C GLY A 230 -0.60 -2.00 9.52
N ALA A 231 -0.13 -1.61 10.70
CA ALA A 231 0.01 -0.22 11.13
C ALA A 231 1.20 0.52 10.47
N THR A 232 1.28 1.84 10.60
CA THR A 232 2.28 2.70 9.92
C THR A 232 3.44 3.16 10.83
N ASN A 233 3.72 2.42 11.91
CA ASN A 233 4.70 2.76 12.95
C ASN A 233 6.02 1.97 12.90
N CYS A 234 6.16 0.95 12.04
CA CYS A 234 7.36 0.10 11.92
C CYS A 234 8.52 0.77 11.15
N THR A 235 9.08 1.86 11.69
CA THR A 235 10.22 2.59 11.08
C THR A 235 11.06 3.34 12.11
N GLY A 236 12.33 3.59 11.77
CA GLY A 236 13.20 4.52 12.51
C GLY A 236 13.63 4.01 13.89
N GLY A 237 13.77 2.70 14.04
CA GLY A 237 14.06 2.02 15.31
C GLY A 237 12.82 1.64 16.12
N ARG A 238 11.61 1.95 15.63
CA ARG A 238 10.36 1.50 16.24
C ARG A 238 9.96 0.15 15.66
N HIS A 239 9.91 -0.85 16.53
CA HIS A 239 9.47 -2.21 16.23
C HIS A 239 8.09 -2.45 16.83
N SER A 240 7.26 -3.23 16.15
CA SER A 240 5.91 -3.54 16.58
C SER A 240 5.40 -4.77 15.83
N ASP A 241 4.78 -5.71 16.54
CA ASP A 241 4.15 -6.89 15.92
C ASP A 241 2.88 -6.54 15.12
N ALA A 242 2.39 -5.30 15.24
CA ALA A 242 1.22 -4.80 14.51
C ALA A 242 1.52 -4.32 13.07
N CYS A 243 2.76 -4.44 12.57
CA CYS A 243 3.12 -3.96 11.24
C CYS A 243 4.35 -4.65 10.65
N LEU A 244 4.53 -4.45 9.34
CA LEU A 244 5.79 -4.73 8.66
C LEU A 244 6.12 -3.65 7.62
N THR A 245 7.40 -3.47 7.32
CA THR A 245 7.86 -2.74 6.12
C THR A 245 8.95 -3.52 5.41
N THR A 246 8.99 -3.44 4.08
CA THR A 246 10.02 -4.08 3.22
C THR A 246 10.54 -3.06 2.21
N ARG A 247 11.06 -1.93 2.70
CA ARG A 247 11.65 -0.90 1.82
C ARG A 247 12.86 -1.45 1.10
N PHE A 248 13.18 -0.89 -0.06
CA PHE A 248 14.53 -1.05 -0.57
C PHE A 248 15.47 -0.04 0.10
N MET A 249 16.75 -0.35 0.13
CA MET A 249 17.82 0.63 0.37
C MET A 249 18.86 0.54 -0.73
N TRP A 250 19.49 1.68 -1.04
CA TRP A 250 20.83 1.67 -1.63
C TRP A 250 21.87 1.80 -0.52
N ARG A 251 23.06 1.29 -0.77
CA ARG A 251 24.25 1.31 0.07
C ARG A 251 25.42 1.92 -0.72
N PHE A 252 26.59 1.88 -0.10
CA PHE A 252 27.85 2.24 -0.77
C PHE A 252 27.98 1.55 -2.13
N ASN A 253 28.55 2.25 -3.11
CA ASN A 253 28.66 1.80 -4.51
C ASN A 253 27.34 1.42 -5.20
N GLY A 254 26.20 1.86 -4.65
CA GLY A 254 24.88 1.57 -5.20
C GLY A 254 24.40 0.15 -4.90
N GLU A 255 25.08 -0.61 -4.04
CA GLU A 255 24.62 -1.93 -3.59
C GLU A 255 23.19 -1.85 -3.04
N GLY A 256 22.36 -2.83 -3.35
CA GLY A 256 20.97 -2.86 -2.93
C GLY A 256 20.69 -3.89 -1.83
N GLU A 257 19.63 -3.64 -1.08
CA GLU A 257 19.05 -4.59 -0.12
C GLU A 257 17.54 -4.37 0.02
N ILE A 258 16.81 -5.40 0.45
CA ILE A 258 15.52 -5.18 1.11
C ILE A 258 15.82 -4.87 2.58
N TYR A 259 15.34 -3.73 3.05
CA TYR A 259 15.47 -3.28 4.43
C TYR A 259 14.14 -3.42 5.16
N THR A 260 14.04 -4.43 6.02
CA THR A 260 12.78 -4.86 6.62
C THR A 260 12.64 -4.42 8.07
N TYR A 261 11.42 -4.04 8.46
CA TYR A 261 10.98 -4.11 9.85
C TYR A 261 10.00 -5.27 9.91
N MET A 262 10.38 -6.32 10.61
CA MET A 262 9.68 -7.61 10.69
C MET A 262 9.95 -8.23 12.07
N PRO A 263 9.33 -9.36 12.45
CA PRO A 263 9.58 -10.02 13.72
C PRO A 263 11.08 -10.22 14.02
N ASP A 264 11.43 -10.08 15.30
CA ASP A 264 12.78 -10.19 15.84
C ASP A 264 13.55 -11.41 15.27
N PRO A 265 14.87 -11.32 15.05
CA PRO A 265 15.65 -12.45 14.54
C PRO A 265 15.50 -13.77 15.31
N SER A 266 15.21 -13.73 16.61
CA SER A 266 14.91 -14.92 17.42
C SER A 266 13.62 -15.66 17.01
N LYS A 267 12.75 -15.01 16.23
CA LYS A 267 11.52 -15.57 15.64
C LYS A 267 11.72 -16.13 14.23
N GLN A 268 12.95 -16.09 13.72
CA GLN A 268 13.33 -16.68 12.44
C GLN A 268 13.87 -18.10 12.63
N LYS A 269 14.23 -18.77 11.52
CA LYS A 269 14.97 -20.05 11.58
C LYS A 269 16.30 -19.88 12.33
N ALA A 270 16.81 -20.96 12.91
CA ALA A 270 18.15 -20.98 13.51
C ALA A 270 19.20 -20.51 12.50
N HIS A 271 20.21 -19.77 12.97
CA HIS A 271 21.30 -19.21 12.15
C HIS A 271 20.82 -18.28 11.02
N PHE A 272 19.65 -17.64 11.17
CA PHE A 272 19.13 -16.72 10.16
C PHE A 272 20.09 -15.58 9.84
N CYS A 273 20.68 -14.96 10.86
CA CYS A 273 21.62 -13.85 10.69
C CYS A 273 23.01 -14.29 10.21
N ASP A 274 23.31 -15.59 10.24
CA ASP A 274 24.58 -16.15 9.76
C ASP A 274 24.52 -16.48 8.26
N GLN A 275 23.33 -16.38 7.64
CA GLN A 275 23.15 -16.62 6.21
C GLN A 275 23.82 -15.51 5.39
N PRO A 276 24.36 -15.84 4.21
CA PRO A 276 24.95 -14.83 3.33
C PRO A 276 23.90 -13.78 2.93
N TYR A 277 24.36 -12.53 2.79
CA TYR A 277 23.55 -11.39 2.37
C TYR A 277 22.44 -10.98 3.34
N ILE A 278 22.44 -11.52 4.57
CA ILE A 278 21.56 -11.10 5.66
C ILE A 278 22.37 -10.31 6.69
N ILE A 279 21.89 -9.14 7.08
CA ILE A 279 22.48 -8.34 8.17
C ILE A 279 21.39 -8.03 9.17
N CYS A 280 21.52 -8.59 10.37
CA CYS A 280 20.62 -8.30 11.48
C CYS A 280 21.19 -7.15 12.30
N ASP A 281 20.41 -6.09 12.49
CA ASP A 281 20.71 -4.97 13.38
C ASP A 281 19.84 -5.09 14.63
N PRO A 282 20.40 -4.97 15.86
CA PRO A 282 19.62 -5.12 17.09
C PRO A 282 18.66 -3.96 17.37
N THR A 283 18.86 -2.81 16.71
CA THR A 283 18.08 -1.59 16.93
C THR A 283 17.21 -1.25 15.74
N TYR A 284 17.68 -1.51 14.53
CA TYR A 284 17.04 -1.08 13.30
C TYR A 284 16.54 -2.26 12.46
N GLY A 285 16.26 -2.01 11.17
CA GLY A 285 15.73 -3.04 10.28
C GLY A 285 16.77 -4.10 9.92
N ILE A 286 16.27 -5.24 9.45
CA ILE A 286 17.06 -6.36 8.96
C ILE A 286 17.28 -6.19 7.45
N SER A 287 18.53 -6.31 7.00
CA SER A 287 18.87 -6.29 5.58
C SER A 287 18.79 -7.70 5.01
N LEU A 288 18.07 -7.87 3.90
CA LEU A 288 17.96 -9.11 3.14
C LEU A 288 18.48 -8.88 1.72
N GLY A 289 19.35 -9.78 1.24
CA GLY A 289 19.92 -9.70 -0.10
C GLY A 289 20.93 -8.56 -0.27
N ASN A 290 21.58 -8.14 0.81
CA ASN A 290 22.55 -7.05 0.77
C ASN A 290 23.66 -7.33 -0.25
N GLY A 291 23.80 -6.43 -1.22
CA GLY A 291 24.87 -6.48 -2.23
C GLY A 291 24.65 -7.49 -3.35
N THR A 292 23.48 -8.13 -3.46
CA THR A 292 23.22 -9.08 -4.57
C THR A 292 22.83 -8.40 -5.88
N TRP A 293 22.61 -7.07 -5.85
CA TRP A 293 22.56 -6.19 -7.02
C TRP A 293 23.18 -4.83 -6.69
N SER A 294 23.44 -4.03 -7.72
CA SER A 294 23.96 -2.66 -7.53
C SER A 294 23.39 -1.69 -8.56
N PHE A 295 22.69 -0.67 -8.08
CA PHE A 295 22.14 0.43 -8.86
C PHE A 295 23.24 1.19 -9.61
N LYS A 296 22.88 1.71 -10.78
CA LYS A 296 23.75 2.55 -11.62
C LYS A 296 23.16 3.94 -11.76
N THR A 297 24.04 4.92 -11.82
CA THR A 297 23.68 6.31 -12.08
C THR A 297 23.54 6.57 -13.58
N GLY A 298 22.71 7.53 -13.96
CA GLY A 298 22.66 8.06 -15.32
C GLY A 298 21.84 7.24 -16.30
N ARG A 299 21.09 6.24 -15.83
CA ARG A 299 20.21 5.38 -16.64
C ARG A 299 19.00 4.91 -15.83
N TRP A 300 17.91 4.59 -16.54
CA TRP A 300 16.75 3.94 -15.94
C TRP A 300 17.08 2.49 -15.61
N GLU A 301 16.62 2.05 -14.45
CA GLU A 301 16.75 0.68 -13.98
C GLU A 301 15.44 0.23 -13.35
N ASN A 302 15.01 -0.99 -13.68
CA ASN A 302 13.82 -1.59 -13.10
C ASN A 302 14.20 -2.39 -11.85
N ILE A 303 13.45 -2.21 -10.77
CA ILE A 303 13.56 -2.98 -9.55
C ILE A 303 12.20 -3.51 -9.13
N ALA A 304 12.14 -4.78 -8.75
CA ALA A 304 10.94 -5.40 -8.22
C ALA A 304 11.22 -6.26 -6.98
N GLN A 305 10.32 -6.22 -6.00
CA GLN A 305 10.24 -7.17 -4.90
C GLN A 305 8.91 -7.91 -4.93
N HIS A 306 8.94 -9.20 -4.64
CA HIS A 306 7.76 -9.96 -4.25
C HIS A 306 7.91 -10.36 -2.78
N ILE A 307 6.86 -10.13 -1.99
CA ILE A 307 6.77 -10.54 -0.59
C ILE A 307 5.55 -11.44 -0.45
N HIS A 308 5.75 -12.64 0.09
CA HIS A 308 4.68 -13.54 0.51
C HIS A 308 4.77 -13.72 2.03
N LEU A 309 3.73 -13.29 2.74
CA LEU A 309 3.65 -13.40 4.19
C LEU A 309 3.57 -14.87 4.62
N ASN A 310 4.10 -15.18 5.79
CA ASN A 310 3.95 -16.51 6.38
C ASN A 310 2.56 -16.70 6.99
N THR A 311 2.13 -17.95 7.09
CA THR A 311 1.09 -18.35 8.04
C THR A 311 1.62 -18.07 9.46
N PRO A 312 0.88 -17.40 10.34
CA PRO A 312 1.31 -17.17 11.71
C PRO A 312 1.72 -18.46 12.42
N GLY A 313 2.88 -18.45 13.08
CA GLY A 313 3.48 -19.62 13.73
C GLY A 313 4.21 -20.58 12.80
N LYS A 314 4.23 -20.34 11.49
CA LYS A 314 5.00 -21.11 10.50
C LYS A 314 6.08 -20.25 9.84
N LEU A 315 7.13 -20.92 9.38
CA LEU A 315 8.20 -20.34 8.57
C LEU A 315 7.99 -20.74 7.10
N ASP A 316 6.91 -20.26 6.50
CA ASP A 316 6.53 -20.52 5.10
C ASP A 316 6.47 -19.23 4.25
N GLY A 317 6.85 -18.08 4.81
CA GLY A 317 7.00 -16.83 4.06
C GLY A 317 8.26 -16.80 3.22
N TYR A 318 8.25 -15.98 2.17
CA TYR A 318 9.39 -15.82 1.26
C TYR A 318 9.41 -14.46 0.58
N ALA A 319 10.60 -14.08 0.09
CA ALA A 319 10.79 -12.88 -0.71
C ALA A 319 11.68 -13.15 -1.92
N LYS A 320 11.43 -12.43 -3.00
CA LYS A 320 12.21 -12.48 -4.25
C LYS A 320 12.48 -11.07 -4.76
N VAL A 321 13.63 -10.85 -5.39
CA VAL A 321 14.01 -9.57 -6.00
C VAL A 321 14.42 -9.78 -7.45
N TRP A 322 13.93 -8.91 -8.32
CA TRP A 322 14.35 -8.82 -9.71
C TRP A 322 14.92 -7.44 -9.98
N TYR A 323 16.01 -7.40 -10.72
CA TYR A 323 16.66 -6.17 -11.14
C TYR A 323 16.94 -6.25 -12.63
N ASN A 324 16.39 -5.29 -13.39
CA ASN A 324 16.36 -5.30 -14.85
C ASN A 324 15.90 -6.65 -15.44
N GLY A 325 14.81 -7.20 -14.89
CA GLY A 325 14.20 -8.46 -15.33
C GLY A 325 14.90 -9.75 -14.86
N LYS A 326 16.12 -9.67 -14.29
CA LYS A 326 16.83 -10.84 -13.76
C LYS A 326 16.54 -11.02 -12.27
N LYS A 327 16.18 -12.24 -11.84
CA LYS A 327 16.09 -12.58 -10.41
C LYS A 327 17.50 -12.52 -9.78
N VAL A 328 17.68 -11.61 -8.82
CA VAL A 328 18.98 -11.33 -8.16
C VAL A 328 19.00 -11.80 -6.71
N TYR A 329 17.85 -12.08 -6.11
CA TYR A 329 17.76 -12.59 -4.74
C TYR A 329 16.49 -13.40 -4.53
N GLU A 330 16.59 -14.41 -3.67
CA GLU A 330 15.45 -15.19 -3.18
C GLU A 330 15.77 -15.70 -1.77
N ILE A 331 14.80 -15.58 -0.86
CA ILE A 331 14.87 -16.13 0.49
C ILE A 331 13.54 -16.81 0.83
N LYS A 332 13.62 -17.99 1.45
CA LYS A 332 12.47 -18.79 1.90
C LYS A 332 12.56 -19.07 3.39
N ASN A 333 11.45 -19.53 3.94
CA ASN A 333 11.29 -19.89 5.35
C ASN A 333 11.49 -18.70 6.29
N VAL A 334 10.87 -17.57 5.93
CA VAL A 334 10.94 -16.30 6.66
C VAL A 334 9.65 -16.07 7.44
N ASN A 335 9.77 -15.61 8.67
CA ASN A 335 8.66 -15.07 9.45
C ASN A 335 8.55 -13.55 9.19
N PHE A 336 7.59 -13.12 8.38
CA PHE A 336 7.28 -11.71 8.17
C PHE A 336 6.22 -11.15 9.13
N ARG A 337 5.40 -12.02 9.75
CA ARG A 337 4.32 -11.63 10.67
C ARG A 337 4.05 -12.66 11.76
N ASN A 338 3.71 -12.17 12.95
CA ASN A 338 3.29 -13.00 14.09
C ASN A 338 1.76 -13.17 14.20
N HIS A 339 0.98 -12.32 13.53
CA HIS A 339 -0.49 -12.31 13.64
C HIS A 339 -1.16 -12.31 12.26
N ASP A 340 -2.29 -13.00 12.16
CA ASP A 340 -3.08 -13.18 10.92
C ASP A 340 -3.73 -11.89 10.44
N ASN A 341 -4.02 -10.95 11.34
CA ASN A 341 -4.57 -9.64 10.99
C ASN A 341 -3.58 -8.73 10.23
N ILE A 342 -2.29 -9.12 10.12
CA ILE A 342 -1.27 -8.33 9.42
C ILE A 342 -1.18 -8.76 7.96
N HIS A 343 -1.59 -7.86 7.06
CA HIS A 343 -1.59 -8.05 5.61
C HIS A 343 -0.82 -6.93 4.92
N LEU A 344 -0.32 -7.16 3.70
CA LEU A 344 0.33 -6.14 2.87
C LEU A 344 -0.75 -5.16 2.37
N LYS A 345 -0.58 -3.86 2.63
CA LYS A 345 -1.59 -2.81 2.36
C LYS A 345 -1.25 -1.92 1.18
N GLY A 346 0.00 -1.89 0.75
CA GLY A 346 0.41 -1.09 -0.41
C GLY A 346 1.85 -0.62 -0.34
N LEU A 347 2.09 0.51 -1.01
CA LEU A 347 3.40 1.13 -1.16
C LEU A 347 3.71 2.03 0.04
N PHE A 348 4.92 1.87 0.55
CA PHE A 348 5.56 2.86 1.40
C PHE A 348 6.65 3.56 0.59
N PHE A 349 6.30 4.70 0.02
CA PHE A 349 7.25 5.56 -0.68
C PHE A 349 8.11 6.24 0.37
N SER A 350 9.42 6.00 0.38
CA SER A 350 10.34 6.51 1.41
C SER A 350 11.71 6.70 0.78
N VAL A 351 12.08 7.95 0.52
CA VAL A 351 13.29 8.30 -0.22
C VAL A 351 14.04 9.38 0.52
N PHE A 352 15.22 9.05 1.05
CA PHE A 352 16.12 9.97 1.72
C PHE A 352 17.49 9.33 1.92
N PHE A 353 18.54 10.15 2.03
CA PHE A 353 19.83 9.71 2.56
C PHE A 353 19.74 9.49 4.06
N GLY A 354 20.37 8.43 4.56
CA GLY A 354 20.44 8.25 6.01
C GLY A 354 20.80 6.86 6.49
N GLY A 355 21.54 6.84 7.58
CA GLY A 355 21.10 6.60 8.95
C GLY A 355 21.15 7.94 9.71
N GLY A 356 21.12 7.92 11.04
CA GLY A 356 20.90 9.12 11.85
C GLY A 356 22.09 10.06 12.06
N GLN A 357 23.15 9.98 11.24
CA GLN A 357 24.41 10.71 11.45
C GLN A 357 24.88 11.43 10.18
N GLU A 358 25.75 12.43 10.32
CA GLU A 358 26.27 13.26 9.23
C GLU A 358 27.02 12.48 8.15
N ILE A 359 27.68 11.38 8.50
CA ILE A 359 28.40 10.51 7.55
C ILE A 359 27.50 9.90 6.46
N TRP A 360 26.18 10.01 6.60
CA TRP A 360 25.20 9.57 5.61
C TRP A 360 24.76 10.67 4.65
N ALA A 361 25.17 11.90 4.89
CA ALA A 361 24.72 13.05 4.12
C ALA A 361 25.31 13.02 2.70
N PRO A 362 24.51 13.39 1.68
CA PRO A 362 25.00 13.46 0.31
C PRO A 362 26.07 14.56 0.19
N THR A 363 27.16 14.26 -0.54
CA THR A 363 28.29 15.17 -0.76
C THR A 363 27.97 16.28 -1.78
N GLY A 364 26.87 16.13 -2.52
CA GLY A 364 26.33 17.10 -3.48
C GLY A 364 24.81 17.01 -3.60
N ASP A 365 24.22 17.97 -4.30
CA ASP A 365 22.78 17.95 -4.60
C ASP A 365 22.42 16.70 -5.40
N SER A 366 21.44 15.97 -4.90
CA SER A 366 21.07 14.65 -5.40
C SER A 366 19.65 14.67 -5.95
N SER A 367 19.42 13.90 -7.01
CA SER A 367 18.09 13.76 -7.61
C SER A 367 17.85 12.31 -8.00
N ILE A 368 16.73 11.78 -7.55
CA ILE A 368 16.30 10.41 -7.83
C ILE A 368 14.94 10.49 -8.50
N TYR A 369 14.78 9.82 -9.63
CA TYR A 369 13.58 9.90 -10.45
C TYR A 369 12.88 8.56 -10.50
N PHE A 370 11.56 8.58 -10.59
CA PHE A 370 10.73 7.39 -10.55
C PHE A 370 9.62 7.44 -11.60
N LYS A 371 9.34 6.29 -12.20
CA LYS A 371 8.16 6.07 -13.05
C LYS A 371 7.73 4.60 -13.02
N ASN A 372 6.62 4.30 -13.70
CA ASN A 372 6.16 2.94 -13.95
C ASN A 372 5.94 2.10 -12.68
N PHE A 373 5.34 2.68 -11.65
CA PHE A 373 5.02 1.92 -10.45
C PHE A 373 3.92 0.91 -10.75
N ILE A 374 4.09 -0.34 -10.33
CA ILE A 374 3.09 -1.39 -10.44
C ILE A 374 3.06 -2.18 -9.13
N VAL A 375 1.86 -2.38 -8.62
CA VAL A 375 1.54 -3.34 -7.55
C VAL A 375 0.71 -4.47 -8.18
N SER A 376 1.10 -5.72 -7.94
CA SER A 376 0.47 -6.90 -8.56
C SER A 376 0.52 -8.13 -7.65
N THR A 377 -0.21 -9.18 -8.01
CA THR A 377 -0.11 -10.53 -7.41
C THR A 377 0.86 -11.45 -8.17
N LYS A 378 1.49 -10.98 -9.27
CA LYS A 378 2.40 -11.80 -10.08
C LYS A 378 3.71 -12.06 -9.36
N GLU A 379 4.00 -13.33 -9.08
CA GLU A 379 5.20 -13.75 -8.39
C GLU A 379 6.41 -13.96 -9.32
N GLU A 380 6.29 -14.79 -10.37
CA GLU A 380 7.48 -15.27 -11.11
C GLU A 380 7.96 -14.34 -12.22
N SER A 381 7.05 -13.52 -12.75
CA SER A 381 7.31 -12.57 -13.82
C SER A 381 6.74 -11.23 -13.42
N PRO A 382 7.45 -10.47 -12.55
CA PRO A 382 6.97 -9.18 -12.10
C PRO A 382 6.70 -8.32 -13.34
N PRO A 383 5.50 -7.71 -13.43
CA PRO A 383 5.19 -6.84 -14.54
C PRO A 383 6.21 -5.70 -14.53
N HIS A 384 6.85 -5.52 -15.67
CA HIS A 384 7.77 -4.44 -15.93
C HIS A 384 7.29 -3.74 -17.20
N LEU A 385 7.28 -2.42 -17.17
CA LEU A 385 6.98 -1.60 -18.32
C LEU A 385 8.30 -1.11 -18.90
N ILE A 386 9.18 -2.03 -19.27
CA ILE A 386 10.35 -1.66 -20.06
C ILE A 386 9.89 -1.66 -21.52
N GLY A 387 9.62 -0.44 -22.01
CA GLY A 387 9.62 -0.06 -23.41
C GLY A 387 10.78 0.92 -23.63
#